data_AF-A0A2V6NAV7-F1
#
_entry.id   AF-A0A2V6NAV7-F1
#
_cell.length_a   1.000
_cell.length_b   1.000
_cell.length_c   1.000
_cell.angle_alpha   90.00
_cell.angle_beta   90.00
_cell.angle_gamma   90.00
#
_symmetry.space_group_name_H-M   'P 1'
#
loop_
_entity.id
_entity.type
_entity.pdbx_description
1 polymer ?
#
loop_
_entity_poly.entity_id
_entity_poly.type
_entity_poly.pdbx_seq_one_letter_code
_entity_poly.pdbx_strand_id
1 'polypeptide(L)'
;MNKHFGFLLLLCIYGLPGCWNAEEKAAIAKLKPTKDPIQEEIYAFRLKMRALYNNRRFAELEPVAAEIRRTKPLFGNGSWKIAQFYESFACRREEPESMWQLHDRIHQDWIAQFPTSITARVAYADFLREYAWHARGTGFADKVTKEGWQLFAERLDLARNTLVESRRLTDKDPFWWVVALGVALGQQWPKNEYDQLLEQAKAFEPKFWGYDTAR
;
A
#
# COMPACT_ATOMS: atom_id res chain seq x y z
N MET A 1 5.62 18.72 19.01
CA MET A 1 5.44 17.66 20.02
C MET A 1 5.45 16.31 19.32
N ASN A 2 6.64 15.72 19.18
CA ASN A 2 6.85 14.44 18.53
C ASN A 2 6.31 13.31 19.41
N LYS A 3 5.15 12.75 19.07
CA LYS A 3 4.73 11.46 19.61
C LYS A 3 5.36 10.36 18.75
N HIS A 4 6.49 9.86 19.22
CA HIS A 4 7.04 8.58 18.76
C HIS A 4 5.99 7.49 19.01
N PHE A 5 5.30 7.05 17.96
CA PHE A 5 4.50 5.83 18.03
C PHE A 5 5.46 4.67 17.81
N GLY A 6 5.94 4.09 18.92
CA GLY A 6 6.47 2.74 18.90
C GLY A 6 5.36 1.82 18.40
N PHE A 7 5.66 1.00 17.40
CA PHE A 7 4.80 -0.10 17.03
C PHE A 7 4.84 -1.10 18.19
N LEU A 8 3.97 -0.91 19.19
CA LEU A 8 3.66 -1.99 20.10
C LEU A 8 3.04 -3.07 19.23
N LEU A 9 3.75 -4.19 19.11
CA LEU A 9 3.11 -5.47 18.86
C LEU A 9 2.26 -5.78 20.10
N LEU A 10 1.12 -5.07 20.24
CA LEU A 10 -0.02 -5.58 20.97
C LEU A 10 -0.47 -6.77 20.13
N LEU A 11 0.05 -7.94 20.48
CA LEU A 11 -0.67 -9.18 20.25
C LEU A 11 -2.10 -8.91 20.75
N CYS A 12 -3.02 -8.66 19.81
CA CYS A 12 -4.46 -8.68 20.07
C CYS A 12 -4.80 -10.11 20.48
N ILE A 13 -4.52 -10.42 21.73
CA ILE A 13 -4.98 -11.63 22.38
C ILE A 13 -6.44 -11.31 22.68
N TYR A 14 -7.30 -11.58 21.69
CA TYR A 14 -8.71 -11.85 21.95
C TYR A 14 -8.79 -13.20 22.70
N GLY A 15 -8.16 -13.26 23.87
CA GLY A 15 -8.41 -14.29 24.85
C GLY A 15 -9.71 -13.89 25.51
N LEU A 16 -10.73 -14.72 25.34
CA LEU A 16 -11.93 -14.65 26.17
C LEU A 16 -11.48 -14.45 27.63
N PRO A 17 -12.04 -13.48 28.37
CA PRO A 17 -11.59 -13.16 29.71
C PRO A 17 -11.79 -14.39 30.61
N GLY A 18 -10.72 -15.16 30.81
CA GLY A 18 -10.77 -16.45 31.50
C GLY A 18 -9.71 -17.48 31.10
N CYS A 19 -9.01 -17.32 29.97
CA CYS A 19 -8.13 -18.38 29.45
C CYS A 19 -6.70 -18.43 30.00
N TRP A 20 -6.25 -17.45 30.80
CA TRP A 20 -4.88 -17.43 31.30
C TRP A 20 -4.79 -17.78 32.78
N ASN A 21 -4.02 -18.82 33.08
CA ASN A 21 -3.72 -19.22 34.44
C ASN A 21 -2.76 -18.21 35.11
N ALA A 22 -2.59 -18.34 36.43
CA ALA A 22 -1.77 -17.40 37.21
C ALA A 22 -0.30 -17.38 36.76
N GLU A 23 0.21 -18.50 36.25
CA GLU A 23 1.57 -18.65 35.76
C GLU A 23 1.78 -17.90 34.44
N GLU A 24 0.85 -18.02 33.49
CA GLU A 24 0.86 -17.30 32.21
C GLU A 24 0.81 -15.78 32.42
N LYS A 25 -0.03 -15.30 33.34
CA LYS A 25 -0.07 -13.87 33.70
C LYS A 25 1.25 -13.39 34.31
N ALA A 26 1.86 -14.19 35.18
CA ALA A 26 3.15 -13.88 35.78
C ALA A 26 4.30 -13.93 34.76
N ALA A 27 4.22 -14.80 33.75
CA ALA A 27 5.18 -14.87 32.65
C ALA A 27 5.08 -13.65 31.73
N ILE A 28 3.86 -13.23 31.39
CA ILE A 28 3.61 -12.07 30.52
C ILE A 28 4.04 -10.77 31.20
N ALA A 29 3.83 -10.64 32.50
CA ALA A 29 4.32 -9.50 33.28
C ALA A 29 5.85 -9.34 33.26
N LYS A 30 6.59 -10.41 32.91
CA LYS A 30 8.06 -10.40 32.78
C LYS A 30 8.54 -10.12 31.34
N LEU A 31 7.66 -10.12 30.35
CA LEU A 31 8.04 -9.84 28.97
C LEU A 31 8.46 -8.37 28.85
N LYS A 32 9.61 -8.16 28.21
CA LYS A 32 10.09 -6.82 27.86
C LYS A 32 9.83 -6.59 26.37
N PRO A 33 9.22 -5.45 26.00
CA PRO A 33 9.12 -5.10 24.59
C PRO A 33 10.54 -4.97 24.03
N THR A 34 10.80 -5.67 22.94
CA THR A 34 12.04 -5.57 22.17
C THR A 34 11.73 -4.95 20.82
N LYS A 35 12.66 -4.14 20.32
CA LYS A 35 12.58 -3.61 18.96
C LYS A 35 13.17 -4.65 18.02
N ASP A 36 12.39 -5.10 17.04
CA ASP A 36 12.90 -5.92 15.96
C ASP A 36 13.79 -5.04 15.05
N PRO A 37 15.10 -5.35 14.92
CA PRO A 37 16.01 -4.56 14.09
C PRO A 37 15.60 -4.53 12.62
N ILE A 38 14.98 -5.59 12.09
CA ILE A 38 14.50 -5.63 10.71
C ILE A 38 13.31 -4.69 10.54
N GLN A 39 12.41 -4.67 11.52
CA GLN A 39 11.27 -3.76 11.51
C GLN A 39 11.72 -2.30 11.58
N GLU A 40 12.74 -1.98 12.39
CA GLU A 40 13.33 -0.64 12.44
C GLU A 40 14.00 -0.26 11.10
N GLU A 41 14.65 -1.20 10.40
CA GLU A 41 15.20 -0.98 9.05
C GLU A 41 14.07 -0.64 8.05
N ILE A 42 12.98 -1.41 8.06
CA ILE A 42 11.81 -1.17 7.21
C ILE A 42 11.20 0.21 7.51
N TYR A 43 11.04 0.57 8.79
CA TYR A 43 10.53 1.89 9.15
C TYR A 43 11.44 3.02 8.70
N ALA A 44 12.76 2.89 8.90
CA ALA A 44 13.73 3.89 8.46
C ALA A 44 13.67 4.08 6.93
N PHE A 45 13.57 2.98 6.19
CA PHE A 45 13.38 3.01 4.74
C PHE A 45 12.09 3.75 4.35
N ARG A 46 10.95 3.37 4.96
CA ARG A 46 9.65 3.98 4.65
C ARG A 46 9.61 5.48 4.99
N LEU A 47 10.16 5.87 6.13
CA LEU A 47 10.25 7.27 6.55
C LEU A 47 11.09 8.09 5.57
N LYS A 48 12.22 7.54 5.10
CA LYS A 48 13.04 8.20 4.08
C LYS A 48 12.26 8.40 2.78
N MET A 49 11.56 7.37 2.29
CA MET A 49 10.77 7.48 1.04
C MET A 49 9.61 8.47 1.20
N ARG A 50 8.88 8.41 2.32
CA ARG A 50 7.80 9.36 2.64
C ARG A 50 8.32 10.80 2.72
N ALA A 51 9.50 11.03 3.28
CA ALA A 51 10.11 12.35 3.34
C ALA A 51 10.43 12.89 1.94
N LEU A 52 11.02 12.08 1.06
CA LEU A 52 11.28 12.48 -0.33
C LEU A 52 9.97 12.81 -1.07
N TYR A 53 8.95 11.96 -0.91
CA TYR A 53 7.63 12.13 -1.52
C TYR A 53 6.94 13.43 -1.06
N ASN A 54 6.86 13.67 0.26
CA ASN A 54 6.20 14.86 0.81
C ASN A 54 6.89 16.16 0.35
N ASN A 55 8.20 16.12 0.11
CA ASN A 55 9.00 17.26 -0.34
C ASN A 55 9.14 17.35 -1.87
N ARG A 56 8.37 16.55 -2.65
CA ARG A 56 8.44 16.51 -4.12
C ARG A 56 9.84 16.25 -4.67
N ARG A 57 10.69 15.55 -3.91
CA ARG A 57 12.04 15.15 -4.33
C ARG A 57 11.97 13.90 -5.21
N PHE A 58 11.15 13.96 -6.26
CA PHE A 58 10.84 12.82 -7.13
C PHE A 58 12.07 12.32 -7.90
N ALA A 59 12.98 13.22 -8.28
CA ALA A 59 14.26 12.89 -8.91
C ALA A 59 15.13 11.96 -8.04
N GLU A 60 14.91 11.92 -6.72
CA GLU A 60 15.59 11.00 -5.81
C GLU A 60 14.80 9.72 -5.54
N LEU A 61 13.48 9.72 -5.77
CA LEU A 61 12.63 8.53 -5.65
C LEU A 61 12.73 7.62 -6.87
N GLU A 62 12.75 8.20 -8.07
CA GLU A 62 12.82 7.46 -9.34
C GLU A 62 13.99 6.47 -9.42
N PRO A 63 15.26 6.87 -9.18
CA PRO A 63 16.37 5.92 -9.25
C PRO A 63 16.28 4.84 -8.17
N VAL A 64 15.70 5.14 -7.00
CA VAL A 64 15.49 4.13 -5.95
C VAL A 64 14.50 3.06 -6.42
N ALA A 65 13.36 3.46 -7.00
CA ALA A 65 12.38 2.52 -7.53
C ALA A 65 12.94 1.69 -8.69
N ALA A 66 13.68 2.32 -9.61
CA ALA A 66 14.33 1.64 -10.72
C ALA A 66 15.35 0.59 -10.24
N GLU A 67 16.18 0.93 -9.25
CA GLU A 67 17.12 0.02 -8.62
C GLU A 67 16.42 -1.17 -7.97
N ILE A 68 15.38 -0.91 -7.19
CA ILE A 68 14.60 -1.93 -6.50
C ILE A 68 13.93 -2.87 -7.51
N ARG A 69 13.35 -2.35 -8.60
CA ARG A 69 12.78 -3.20 -9.67
C ARG A 69 13.83 -4.08 -10.33
N ARG A 70 15.03 -3.55 -10.59
CA ARG A 70 16.13 -4.28 -11.24
C ARG A 70 16.70 -5.37 -10.36
N THR A 71 16.96 -5.07 -9.09
CA THR A 71 17.67 -5.97 -8.16
C THR A 71 16.74 -6.81 -7.29
N LYS A 72 15.45 -6.49 -7.25
CA LYS A 72 14.39 -7.19 -6.51
C LYS A 72 14.79 -7.51 -5.06
N PRO A 73 15.31 -6.53 -4.29
CA PRO A 73 15.83 -6.82 -2.98
C PRO A 73 14.70 -7.11 -1.99
N LEU A 74 15.00 -7.98 -1.02
CA LEU A 74 14.17 -8.27 0.14
C LEU A 74 14.79 -7.64 1.39
N PHE A 75 13.98 -7.39 2.41
CA PHE A 75 14.44 -7.18 3.78
C PHE A 75 14.76 -8.53 4.45
N GLY A 76 15.42 -8.50 5.61
CA GLY A 76 15.80 -9.73 6.34
C GLY A 76 14.64 -10.65 6.71
N ASN A 77 13.42 -10.13 6.78
CA ASN A 77 12.19 -10.91 7.04
C ASN A 77 11.49 -11.39 5.76
N GLY A 78 12.11 -11.25 4.58
CA GLY A 78 11.52 -11.62 3.29
C GLY A 78 10.58 -10.59 2.68
N SER A 79 10.33 -9.45 3.35
CA SER A 79 9.50 -8.39 2.79
C SER A 79 10.15 -7.78 1.55
N TRP A 80 9.41 -7.70 0.46
CA TRP A 80 9.89 -7.10 -0.78
C TRP A 80 10.06 -5.58 -0.65
N LYS A 81 11.25 -5.05 -0.94
CA LYS A 81 11.49 -3.60 -0.81
C LYS A 81 10.58 -2.76 -1.71
N ILE A 82 10.16 -3.28 -2.87
CA ILE A 82 9.23 -2.57 -3.76
C ILE A 82 7.86 -2.36 -3.13
N ALA A 83 7.34 -3.35 -2.41
CA ALA A 83 6.07 -3.20 -1.69
C ALA A 83 6.19 -2.17 -0.57
N GLN A 84 7.30 -2.21 0.18
CA GLN A 84 7.58 -1.24 1.23
C GLN A 84 7.77 0.19 0.69
N PHE A 85 8.30 0.32 -0.53
CA PHE A 85 8.47 1.60 -1.22
C PHE A 85 7.11 2.24 -1.51
N TYR A 86 6.19 1.54 -2.17
CA TYR A 86 4.85 2.06 -2.47
C TYR A 86 4.02 2.32 -1.21
N GLU A 87 4.08 1.42 -0.24
CA GLU A 87 3.43 1.57 1.07
C GLU A 87 3.90 2.82 1.84
N SER A 88 5.08 3.36 1.51
CA SER A 88 5.57 4.61 2.11
C SER A 88 4.68 5.81 1.79
N PHE A 89 3.91 5.75 0.70
CA PHE A 89 3.07 6.85 0.22
C PHE A 89 1.63 6.78 0.71
N ALA A 90 1.25 5.70 1.41
CA ALA A 90 -0.10 5.50 1.91
C ALA A 90 -0.58 6.68 2.79
N CYS A 91 -1.82 7.09 2.55
CA CYS A 91 -2.54 8.00 3.43
C CYS A 91 -3.17 7.18 4.57
N ARG A 92 -3.18 7.71 5.80
CA ARG A 92 -3.86 7.01 6.89
C ARG A 92 -5.36 7.24 6.77
N ARG A 93 -6.14 6.23 7.14
CA ARG A 93 -7.61 6.28 7.00
C ARG A 93 -8.23 7.44 7.77
N GLU A 94 -7.65 7.79 8.91
CA GLU A 94 -8.12 8.82 9.83
C GLU A 94 -7.68 10.23 9.42
N GLU A 95 -6.84 10.37 8.39
CA GLU A 95 -6.46 11.69 7.88
C GLU A 95 -7.67 12.41 7.29
N PRO A 96 -7.79 13.73 7.48
CA PRO A 96 -8.89 14.50 6.93
C PRO A 96 -8.83 14.55 5.39
N GLU A 97 -9.95 14.82 4.75
CA GLU A 97 -10.07 14.95 3.29
C GLU A 97 -9.02 15.91 2.68
N SER A 98 -8.65 16.98 3.39
CA SER A 98 -7.62 17.92 2.95
C SER A 98 -6.23 17.29 2.79
N MET A 99 -5.91 16.26 3.56
CA MET A 99 -4.68 15.48 3.40
C MET A 99 -4.77 14.58 2.17
N TRP A 100 -5.90 13.92 1.93
CA TRP A 100 -6.08 13.14 0.70
C TRP A 100 -5.96 14.01 -0.56
N GLN A 101 -6.57 15.20 -0.56
CA GLN A 101 -6.44 16.18 -1.65
C GLN A 101 -5.01 16.73 -1.80
N LEU A 102 -4.25 16.82 -0.71
CA LEU A 102 -2.82 17.16 -0.78
C LEU A 102 -2.03 16.04 -1.45
N HIS A 103 -2.28 14.79 -1.06
CA HIS A 103 -1.62 13.62 -1.63
C HIS A 103 -1.95 13.44 -3.12
N ASP A 104 -3.21 13.65 -3.53
CA ASP A 104 -3.62 13.65 -4.94
C ASP A 104 -2.77 14.63 -5.77
N ARG A 105 -2.63 15.89 -5.28
CA ARG A 105 -1.78 16.90 -5.92
C ARG A 105 -0.31 16.50 -5.99
N ILE A 106 0.25 15.90 -4.94
CA ILE A 106 1.65 15.44 -4.96
C ILE A 106 1.85 14.36 -6.03
N HIS A 107 0.92 13.42 -6.18
CA HIS A 107 1.01 12.40 -7.24
C HIS A 107 0.88 13.00 -8.65
N GLN A 108 -0.03 13.96 -8.84
CA GLN A 108 -0.16 14.68 -10.11
C GLN A 108 1.12 15.45 -10.45
N ASP A 109 1.73 16.13 -9.46
CA ASP A 109 3.01 16.82 -9.62
C ASP A 109 4.14 15.84 -10.01
N TRP A 110 4.13 14.62 -9.44
CA TRP A 110 5.10 13.58 -9.78
C TRP A 110 4.95 13.13 -11.24
N ILE A 111 3.73 12.82 -11.68
CA ILE A 111 3.45 12.42 -13.07
C ILE A 111 3.80 13.54 -14.04
N ALA A 112 3.51 14.81 -13.69
CA ALA A 112 3.83 15.95 -14.54
C ALA A 112 5.35 16.12 -14.75
N GLN A 113 6.16 15.89 -13.70
CA GLN A 113 7.62 15.96 -13.79
C GLN A 113 8.24 14.73 -14.46
N PHE A 114 7.63 13.55 -14.31
CA PHE A 114 8.13 12.27 -14.83
C PHE A 114 7.05 11.56 -15.67
N PRO A 115 6.68 12.10 -16.85
CA PRO A 115 5.52 11.64 -17.63
C PRO A 115 5.64 10.20 -18.13
N THR A 116 6.87 9.70 -18.25
CA THR A 116 7.18 8.32 -18.69
C THR A 116 7.53 7.38 -17.54
N SER A 117 7.35 7.79 -16.26
CA SER A 117 7.67 6.94 -15.12
C SER A 117 6.55 5.95 -14.80
N ILE A 118 6.85 4.66 -14.91
CA ILE A 118 5.96 3.59 -14.40
C ILE A 118 5.75 3.72 -12.89
N THR A 119 6.78 4.19 -12.16
CA THR A 119 6.75 4.38 -10.70
C THR A 119 5.65 5.37 -10.31
N ALA A 120 5.65 6.55 -10.93
CA ALA A 120 4.69 7.61 -10.62
C ALA A 120 3.26 7.17 -10.95
N ARG A 121 3.08 6.46 -12.07
CA ARG A 121 1.77 5.94 -12.50
C ARG A 121 1.22 4.88 -11.56
N VAL A 122 2.04 3.91 -11.16
CA VAL A 122 1.63 2.85 -10.22
C VAL A 122 1.35 3.44 -8.84
N ALA A 123 2.20 4.37 -8.36
CA ALA A 123 1.98 5.05 -7.07
C ALA A 123 0.66 5.83 -7.08
N TYR A 124 0.35 6.53 -8.17
CA TYR A 124 -0.91 7.28 -8.26
C TYR A 124 -2.14 6.37 -8.34
N ALA A 125 -2.08 5.30 -9.13
CA ALA A 125 -3.16 4.34 -9.20
C ALA A 125 -3.43 3.67 -7.84
N ASP A 126 -2.38 3.37 -7.07
CA ASP A 126 -2.54 2.82 -5.73
C ASP A 126 -3.16 3.82 -4.75
N PHE A 127 -2.71 5.07 -4.80
CA PHE A 127 -3.34 6.16 -4.05
C PHE A 127 -4.83 6.31 -4.39
N LEU A 128 -5.20 6.31 -5.68
CA LEU A 128 -6.59 6.41 -6.12
C LEU A 128 -7.44 5.24 -5.65
N ARG A 129 -6.88 4.02 -5.67
CA ARG A 129 -7.52 2.82 -5.11
C ARG A 129 -7.84 3.02 -3.62
N GLU A 130 -6.86 3.44 -2.82
CA GLU A 130 -7.07 3.72 -1.39
C GLU A 130 -8.05 4.89 -1.16
N TYR A 131 -7.98 5.93 -1.99
CA TYR A 131 -8.85 7.08 -1.89
C TYR A 131 -10.30 6.76 -2.29
N ALA A 132 -10.50 5.79 -3.17
CA ALA A 132 -11.82 5.21 -3.42
C ALA A 132 -12.37 4.59 -2.12
N TRP A 133 -11.60 3.69 -1.48
CA TRP A 133 -12.01 3.04 -0.23
C TRP A 133 -12.24 4.03 0.91
N HIS A 134 -11.48 5.13 0.96
CA HIS A 134 -11.73 6.24 1.89
C HIS A 134 -13.11 6.87 1.68
N ALA A 135 -13.49 7.16 0.42
CA ALA A 135 -14.81 7.70 0.09
C ALA A 135 -15.97 6.74 0.43
N ARG A 136 -15.80 5.45 0.15
CA ARG A 136 -16.79 4.42 0.49
C ARG A 136 -16.99 4.30 2.00
N GLY A 137 -15.91 4.48 2.76
CA GLY A 137 -15.87 4.27 4.20
C GLY A 137 -15.90 2.79 4.60
N THR A 138 -15.94 2.54 5.91
CA THR A 138 -15.84 1.20 6.51
C THR A 138 -17.19 0.56 6.83
N GLY A 139 -18.29 1.23 6.52
CA GLY A 139 -19.63 0.73 6.78
C GLY A 139 -20.00 -0.47 5.90
N PHE A 140 -21.06 -1.18 6.32
CA PHE A 140 -21.73 -2.16 5.46
C PHE A 140 -22.27 -1.50 4.20
N ALA A 141 -22.39 -2.26 3.12
CA ALA A 141 -22.74 -1.74 1.79
C ALA A 141 -24.08 -0.97 1.78
N ASP A 142 -25.05 -1.37 2.61
CA ASP A 142 -26.36 -0.73 2.77
C ASP A 142 -26.31 0.58 3.58
N LYS A 143 -25.16 0.90 4.18
CA LYS A 143 -24.91 2.13 4.98
C LYS A 143 -23.98 3.12 4.29
N VAL A 144 -23.41 2.76 3.13
CA VAL A 144 -22.57 3.68 2.34
C VAL A 144 -23.48 4.73 1.68
N THR A 145 -23.06 5.99 1.73
CA THR A 145 -23.81 7.10 1.12
C THR A 145 -23.77 7.02 -0.41
N LYS A 146 -24.70 7.71 -1.09
CA LYS A 146 -24.71 7.76 -2.56
C LYS A 146 -23.43 8.41 -3.10
N GLU A 147 -23.00 9.48 -2.46
CA GLU A 147 -21.78 10.22 -2.78
C GLU A 147 -20.54 9.34 -2.56
N GLY A 148 -20.52 8.55 -1.48
CA GLY A 148 -19.44 7.60 -1.20
C GLY A 148 -19.32 6.52 -2.29
N TRP A 149 -20.45 5.97 -2.75
CA TRP A 149 -20.46 5.03 -3.87
C TRP A 149 -20.01 5.65 -5.20
N GLN A 150 -20.46 6.87 -5.49
CA GLN A 150 -20.07 7.60 -6.69
C GLN A 150 -18.55 7.84 -6.72
N LEU A 151 -18.00 8.42 -5.65
CA LEU A 151 -16.56 8.70 -5.54
C LEU A 151 -15.72 7.41 -5.54
N PHE A 152 -16.23 6.32 -4.95
CA PHE A 152 -15.59 5.02 -5.00
C PHE A 152 -15.43 4.53 -6.45
N ALA A 153 -16.53 4.56 -7.22
CA ALA A 153 -16.51 4.14 -8.62
C ALA A 153 -15.60 5.03 -9.48
N GLU A 154 -15.75 6.35 -9.39
CA GLU A 154 -14.96 7.32 -10.17
C GLU A 154 -13.45 7.15 -9.94
N ARG A 155 -13.04 7.00 -8.67
CA ARG A 155 -11.61 6.86 -8.31
C ARG A 155 -11.05 5.51 -8.74
N LEU A 156 -11.81 4.43 -8.65
CA LEU A 156 -11.39 3.12 -9.17
C LEU A 156 -11.26 3.13 -10.70
N ASP A 157 -12.16 3.81 -11.41
CA ASP A 157 -12.04 3.97 -12.86
C ASP A 157 -10.80 4.78 -13.24
N LEU A 158 -10.49 5.85 -12.51
CA LEU A 158 -9.27 6.61 -12.74
C LEU A 158 -8.01 5.79 -12.43
N ALA A 159 -8.02 4.98 -11.35
CA ALA A 159 -6.93 4.06 -11.03
C ALA A 159 -6.71 3.05 -12.16
N ARG A 160 -7.79 2.43 -12.64
CA ARG A 160 -7.76 1.49 -13.77
C ARG A 160 -7.20 2.15 -15.04
N ASN A 161 -7.68 3.34 -15.40
CA ASN A 161 -7.21 4.05 -16.59
C ASN A 161 -5.72 4.38 -16.48
N THR A 162 -5.27 4.84 -15.31
CA THR A 162 -3.85 5.10 -15.02
C THR A 162 -2.99 3.84 -15.19
N LEU A 163 -3.48 2.68 -14.73
CA LEU A 163 -2.81 1.39 -14.92
C LEU A 163 -2.76 0.97 -16.40
N VAL A 164 -3.86 1.11 -17.13
CA VAL A 164 -3.93 0.79 -18.57
C VAL A 164 -2.96 1.65 -19.38
N GLU A 165 -2.92 2.95 -19.11
CA GLU A 165 -1.98 3.86 -19.78
C GLU A 165 -0.53 3.50 -19.47
N SER A 166 -0.23 3.26 -18.18
CA SER A 166 1.13 2.91 -17.76
C SER A 166 1.62 1.58 -18.31
N ARG A 167 0.69 0.67 -18.66
CA ARG A 167 1.01 -0.59 -19.34
C ARG A 167 1.74 -0.40 -20.67
N ARG A 168 1.58 0.76 -21.32
CA ARG A 168 2.23 1.12 -22.59
C ARG A 168 3.67 1.63 -22.41
N LEU A 169 4.09 1.96 -21.18
CA LEU A 169 5.45 2.41 -20.90
C LEU A 169 6.45 1.25 -21.03
N THR A 170 7.72 1.57 -21.32
CA THR A 170 8.78 0.57 -21.50
C THR A 170 9.01 -0.24 -20.22
N ASP A 171 9.19 0.46 -19.09
CA ASP A 171 9.43 -0.19 -17.81
C ASP A 171 8.17 -0.87 -17.28
N LYS A 172 8.35 -2.03 -16.66
CA LYS A 172 7.29 -2.80 -15.99
C LYS A 172 7.59 -2.87 -14.50
N ASP A 173 6.53 -2.89 -13.68
CA ASP A 173 6.64 -2.94 -12.23
C ASP A 173 5.82 -4.11 -11.67
N PRO A 174 6.39 -5.01 -10.86
CA PRO A 174 5.62 -6.08 -10.24
C PRO A 174 4.48 -5.56 -9.35
N PHE A 175 4.62 -4.38 -8.74
CA PHE A 175 3.58 -3.78 -7.91
C PHE A 175 2.37 -3.30 -8.74
N TRP A 176 2.53 -3.03 -10.04
CA TRP A 176 1.41 -2.71 -10.94
C TRP A 176 0.29 -3.73 -10.82
N TRP A 177 0.64 -5.02 -10.73
CA TRP A 177 -0.32 -6.11 -10.65
C TRP A 177 -1.03 -6.19 -9.29
N VAL A 178 -0.35 -5.83 -8.20
CA VAL A 178 -0.98 -5.72 -6.87
C VAL A 178 -2.09 -4.68 -6.92
N VAL A 179 -1.80 -3.51 -7.49
CA VAL A 179 -2.79 -2.43 -7.62
C VAL A 179 -3.92 -2.87 -8.56
N ALA A 180 -3.60 -3.50 -9.69
CA ALA A 180 -4.61 -3.98 -10.65
C ALA A 180 -5.56 -5.01 -10.03
N LEU A 181 -5.05 -5.97 -9.26
CA LEU A 181 -5.87 -6.93 -8.52
C LEU A 181 -6.77 -6.21 -7.51
N GLY A 182 -6.24 -5.26 -6.74
CA GLY A 182 -7.03 -4.47 -5.80
C GLY A 182 -8.12 -3.62 -6.47
N VAL A 183 -7.85 -3.07 -7.67
CA VAL A 183 -8.84 -2.35 -8.47
C VAL A 183 -9.92 -3.30 -9.00
N ALA A 184 -9.54 -4.45 -9.57
CA ALA A 184 -10.47 -5.45 -10.09
C ALA A 184 -11.42 -5.98 -8.99
N LEU A 185 -10.89 -6.18 -7.77
CA LEU A 185 -11.69 -6.52 -6.61
C LEU A 185 -12.68 -5.41 -6.26
N GLY A 186 -12.22 -4.16 -6.16
CA GLY A 186 -13.08 -3.01 -5.85
C GLY A 186 -14.18 -2.82 -6.88
N GLN A 187 -13.89 -3.10 -8.15
CA GLN A 187 -14.84 -3.07 -9.26
C GLN A 187 -15.68 -4.34 -9.40
N GLN A 188 -15.49 -5.33 -8.52
CA GLN A 188 -16.24 -6.59 -8.52
C GLN A 188 -16.18 -7.34 -9.87
N TRP A 189 -14.97 -7.42 -10.46
CA TRP A 189 -14.80 -8.15 -11.72
C TRP A 189 -15.26 -9.61 -11.60
N PRO A 190 -15.76 -10.22 -12.70
CA PRO A 190 -16.05 -11.64 -12.74
C PRO A 190 -14.86 -12.48 -12.27
N LYS A 191 -15.13 -13.52 -11.48
CA LYS A 191 -14.07 -14.35 -10.88
C LYS A 191 -13.08 -14.90 -11.91
N ASN A 192 -13.57 -15.35 -13.07
CA ASN A 192 -12.72 -15.85 -14.15
C ASN A 192 -11.75 -14.78 -14.69
N GLU A 193 -12.20 -13.52 -14.82
CA GLU A 193 -11.36 -12.41 -15.27
C GLU A 193 -10.32 -12.02 -14.19
N TYR A 194 -10.73 -12.03 -12.92
CA TYR A 194 -9.81 -11.83 -11.79
C TYR A 194 -8.74 -12.93 -11.72
N ASP A 195 -9.13 -14.19 -11.85
CA ASP A 195 -8.22 -15.33 -11.81
C ASP A 195 -7.22 -15.26 -12.98
N GLN A 196 -7.66 -14.89 -14.18
CA GLN A 196 -6.76 -14.64 -15.32
C GLN A 196 -5.77 -13.49 -15.05
N LEU A 197 -6.21 -12.41 -14.41
CA LEU A 197 -5.33 -11.30 -14.02
C LEU A 197 -4.25 -11.77 -13.02
N LEU A 198 -4.64 -12.61 -12.06
CA LEU A 198 -3.73 -13.20 -11.07
C LEU A 198 -2.72 -14.15 -11.73
N GLU A 199 -3.17 -14.99 -12.67
CA GLU A 199 -2.27 -15.87 -13.43
C GLU A 199 -1.22 -15.09 -14.20
N GLN A 200 -1.61 -13.98 -14.85
CA GLN A 200 -0.66 -13.11 -15.54
C GLN A 200 0.31 -12.43 -14.57
N ALA A 201 -0.15 -12.02 -13.38
CA ALA A 201 0.71 -11.47 -12.34
C ALA A 201 1.76 -12.52 -11.89
N LYS A 202 1.32 -13.75 -11.62
CA LYS A 202 2.20 -14.86 -11.23
C LYS A 202 3.16 -15.27 -12.35
N ALA A 203 2.74 -15.19 -13.62
CA ALA A 203 3.64 -15.40 -14.75
C ALA A 203 4.70 -14.29 -14.86
N PHE A 204 4.34 -13.04 -14.51
CA PHE A 204 5.25 -11.90 -14.56
C PHE A 204 6.31 -11.93 -13.45
N GLU A 205 5.92 -12.18 -12.21
CA GLU A 205 6.85 -12.30 -11.07
C GLU A 205 6.37 -13.40 -10.09
N PRO A 206 6.72 -14.68 -10.32
CA PRO A 206 6.17 -15.80 -9.56
C PRO A 206 6.41 -15.74 -8.05
N LYS A 207 7.55 -15.17 -7.64
CA LYS A 207 7.97 -15.11 -6.24
C LYS A 207 7.44 -13.89 -5.49
N PHE A 208 6.78 -12.96 -6.18
CA PHE A 208 6.28 -11.77 -5.52
C PHE A 208 5.04 -12.10 -4.69
N TRP A 209 5.24 -12.12 -3.38
CA TRP A 209 4.22 -12.44 -2.37
C TRP A 209 3.00 -11.50 -2.42
N GLY A 210 3.16 -10.27 -2.94
CA GLY A 210 2.11 -9.26 -2.92
C GLY A 210 0.84 -9.70 -3.64
N TYR A 211 0.94 -10.62 -4.59
CA TYR A 211 -0.20 -11.16 -5.33
C TYR A 211 -1.07 -12.09 -4.49
N ASP A 212 -0.51 -12.73 -3.47
CA ASP A 212 -1.23 -13.66 -2.60
C ASP A 212 -2.00 -12.92 -1.49
N THR A 213 -1.54 -11.71 -1.17
CA THR A 213 -2.14 -10.83 -0.16
C THR A 213 -3.00 -9.73 -0.75
N ALA A 214 -2.98 -9.54 -2.07
CA ALA A 214 -3.91 -8.66 -2.77
C ALA A 214 -5.30 -9.30 -2.71
N ARG A 215 -6.08 -8.90 -1.70
CA ARG A 215 -7.44 -9.37 -1.41
C ARG A 215 -8.33 -8.21 -1.01
#